data_AF-A0ABD5VVK7-F1
#
_entry.id   AF-A0ABD5VVK7-F1
#
_cell.length_a   1.000
_cell.length_b   1.000
_cell.length_c   1.000
_cell.angle_alpha   90.00
_cell.angle_beta   90.00
_cell.angle_gamma   90.00
#
_symmetry.space_group_name_H-M   'P 1'
#
loop_
_entity.id
_entity.type
_entity.pdbx_description
1 polymer ?
#
loop_
_entity_poly.entity_id
_entity_poly.type
_entity_poly.pdbx_seq_one_letter_code
_entity_poly.pdbx_strand_id
1 'polypeptide(L)'
;MAVQDYMKKSDEPDMLKRRLGFFAACLDHDHPAKSLANGVWSQVGPRFKSLPLPEFVDDGAATISQTAADTAETVDEPFFLFANFMDAHTPLRNLVQHDRSLHSVPDSWSSTELDKWELNKEGKATEEYTQNYRDVYGASIDYLDRVVDGLIDDLERATGRETTVVVVSDHGHNLGYDTDDGLFHHTGTMTEGVLHTPCEIINPPEGYPEAETRYLSHLELGDLLAALAHDEAPPDDLHREMVPSETIGLLGEGDGTWGREFSDDEYAHWNRMIRVVYDGTTKYQWNSLGESYEYDLDPDRPGWQAETATDVPIPTDATDLFDQDIIAYKDSAAERTKDMAFDDSVTDRLEQLGYL
;
A
#
# COMPACT_ATOMS: atom_id res chain seq x y z
N MET A 1 -14.26 -20.43 0.14
CA MET A 1 -13.22 -21.28 0.76
C MET A 1 -12.04 -21.40 -0.19
N ALA A 2 -10.85 -20.92 0.18
CA ALA A 2 -9.67 -21.08 -0.67
C ALA A 2 -9.29 -22.57 -0.76
N VAL A 3 -8.83 -23.02 -1.94
CA VAL A 3 -8.38 -24.42 -2.12
C VAL A 3 -7.32 -24.81 -1.10
N GLN A 4 -6.43 -23.88 -0.78
CA GLN A 4 -5.33 -24.12 0.15
C GLN A 4 -5.84 -24.43 1.57
N ASP A 5 -6.91 -23.78 2.03
CA ASP A 5 -7.48 -24.03 3.36
C ASP A 5 -8.19 -25.38 3.44
N TYR A 6 -8.94 -25.75 2.40
CA TYR A 6 -9.55 -27.09 2.32
C TYR A 6 -8.47 -28.18 2.24
N MET A 7 -7.40 -27.93 1.47
CA MET A 7 -6.30 -28.88 1.31
C MET A 7 -5.45 -29.04 2.58
N LYS A 8 -5.32 -27.98 3.39
CA LYS A 8 -4.67 -28.02 4.72
C LYS A 8 -5.55 -28.73 5.76
N LYS A 9 -6.87 -28.56 5.73
CA LYS A 9 -7.81 -29.15 6.71
C LYS A 9 -8.24 -30.59 6.40
N SER A 10 -8.00 -31.08 5.18
CA SER A 10 -8.37 -32.44 4.80
C SER A 10 -7.31 -33.45 5.20
N ASP A 11 -7.68 -34.51 5.94
CA ASP A 11 -6.79 -35.62 6.31
C ASP A 11 -6.66 -36.71 5.21
N GLU A 12 -7.27 -36.53 4.04
CA GLU A 12 -7.35 -37.60 3.01
C GLU A 12 -6.01 -37.80 2.27
N PRO A 13 -5.35 -38.97 2.36
CA PRO A 13 -4.01 -39.14 1.78
C PRO A 13 -4.00 -39.26 0.24
N ASP A 14 -5.16 -39.52 -0.38
CA ASP A 14 -5.29 -39.63 -1.84
C ASP A 14 -5.61 -38.27 -2.48
N MET A 15 -4.68 -37.78 -3.31
CA MET A 15 -4.77 -36.51 -4.04
C MET A 15 -6.02 -36.38 -4.93
N LEU A 16 -6.48 -37.48 -5.52
CA LEU A 16 -7.63 -37.48 -6.41
C LEU A 16 -8.93 -37.39 -5.60
N LYS A 17 -9.00 -38.11 -4.46
CA LYS A 17 -10.13 -38.02 -3.52
C LYS A 17 -10.20 -36.68 -2.80
N ARG A 18 -9.07 -36.08 -2.45
CA ARG A 18 -9.02 -34.71 -1.90
C ARG A 18 -9.61 -33.68 -2.87
N ARG A 19 -9.24 -33.76 -4.14
CA ARG A 19 -9.79 -32.87 -5.18
C ARG A 19 -11.29 -33.10 -5.36
N LEU A 20 -11.74 -34.35 -5.41
CA LEU A 20 -13.17 -34.68 -5.49
C LEU A 20 -13.95 -34.18 -4.26
N GLY A 21 -13.37 -34.27 -3.06
CA GLY A 21 -13.96 -33.72 -1.84
C GLY A 21 -14.06 -32.19 -1.86
N PHE A 22 -13.03 -31.49 -2.36
CA PHE A 22 -13.07 -30.05 -2.56
C PHE A 22 -14.18 -29.65 -3.56
N PHE A 23 -14.30 -30.39 -4.67
CA PHE A 23 -15.36 -30.18 -5.65
C PHE A 23 -16.76 -30.39 -5.06
N ALA A 24 -16.95 -31.42 -4.22
CA ALA A 24 -18.20 -31.64 -3.50
C ALA A 24 -18.52 -30.51 -2.50
N ALA A 25 -17.51 -30.04 -1.75
CA ALA A 25 -17.66 -28.92 -0.82
C ALA A 25 -17.96 -27.58 -1.53
N CYS A 26 -17.45 -27.38 -2.74
CA CYS A 26 -17.82 -26.23 -3.57
C CYS A 26 -19.27 -26.32 -4.07
N LEU A 27 -19.79 -27.53 -4.32
CA LEU A 27 -21.16 -27.74 -4.79
C LEU A 27 -22.22 -27.52 -3.69
N ASP A 28 -21.85 -27.73 -2.43
CA ASP A 28 -22.70 -27.47 -1.25
C ASP A 28 -22.65 -26.01 -0.76
N HIS A 29 -21.89 -25.13 -1.40
CA HIS A 29 -21.83 -23.70 -1.05
C HIS A 29 -22.98 -22.92 -1.70
N ASP A 30 -23.45 -21.85 -1.06
CA ASP A 30 -24.58 -21.02 -1.54
C ASP A 30 -24.39 -20.42 -2.95
N HIS A 31 -23.17 -20.44 -3.50
CA HIS A 31 -22.83 -20.06 -4.87
C HIS A 31 -21.89 -21.09 -5.53
N PRO A 32 -22.41 -22.24 -5.99
CA PRO A 32 -21.62 -23.40 -6.42
C PRO A 32 -20.67 -23.12 -7.58
N ALA A 33 -21.15 -22.36 -8.58
CA ALA A 33 -20.41 -22.07 -9.80
C ALA A 33 -19.23 -21.11 -9.56
N LYS A 34 -19.42 -20.09 -8.70
CA LYS A 34 -18.38 -19.10 -8.36
C LYS A 34 -17.27 -19.74 -7.50
N SER A 35 -17.65 -20.59 -6.55
CA SER A 35 -16.70 -21.34 -5.71
C SER A 35 -15.88 -22.35 -6.53
N LEU A 36 -16.52 -23.01 -7.49
CA LEU A 36 -15.86 -23.91 -8.43
C LEU A 36 -14.86 -23.17 -9.33
N ALA A 37 -15.26 -22.03 -9.89
CA ALA A 37 -14.41 -21.21 -10.75
C ALA A 37 -13.19 -20.67 -9.97
N ASN A 38 -13.39 -20.14 -8.76
CA ASN A 38 -12.31 -19.67 -7.90
C ASN A 38 -11.38 -20.81 -7.47
N GLY A 39 -11.94 -22.00 -7.21
CA GLY A 39 -11.16 -23.19 -6.89
C GLY A 39 -10.31 -23.70 -8.06
N VAL A 40 -10.87 -23.71 -9.27
CA VAL A 40 -10.12 -24.03 -10.49
C VAL A 40 -9.06 -22.97 -10.79
N TRP A 41 -9.39 -21.69 -10.65
CA TRP A 41 -8.45 -20.58 -10.82
C TRP A 41 -7.30 -20.65 -9.83
N SER A 42 -7.55 -20.91 -8.54
CA SER A 42 -6.47 -21.04 -7.55
C SER A 42 -5.50 -22.21 -7.81
N GLN A 43 -5.95 -23.26 -8.52
CA GLN A 43 -5.08 -24.40 -8.90
C GLN A 43 -4.33 -24.20 -10.22
N VAL A 44 -4.82 -23.32 -11.10
CA VAL A 44 -4.36 -23.16 -12.48
C VAL A 44 -3.69 -21.80 -12.71
N GLY A 45 -4.16 -20.78 -12.01
CA GLY A 45 -3.65 -19.40 -12.00
C GLY A 45 -2.15 -19.31 -11.76
N PRO A 46 -1.56 -19.97 -10.75
CA PRO A 46 -0.10 -19.95 -10.54
C PRO A 46 0.70 -20.52 -11.73
N ARG A 47 0.14 -21.46 -12.49
CA ARG A 47 0.78 -21.98 -13.72
C ARG A 47 0.60 -21.04 -14.90
N PHE A 48 -0.54 -20.36 -15.01
CA PHE A 48 -0.76 -19.34 -16.04
C PHE A 48 0.09 -18.08 -15.78
N LYS A 49 0.30 -17.70 -14.51
CA LYS A 49 1.22 -16.62 -14.09
C LYS A 49 2.68 -16.84 -14.51
N SER A 50 3.07 -18.08 -14.83
CA SER A 50 4.41 -18.42 -15.33
C SER A 50 4.54 -18.42 -16.86
N LEU A 51 3.45 -18.20 -17.59
CA LEU A 51 3.45 -18.09 -19.05
C LEU A 51 3.68 -16.63 -19.46
N PRO A 52 4.34 -16.36 -20.61
CA PRO A 52 4.60 -15.00 -21.10
C PRO A 52 3.35 -14.44 -21.79
N LEU A 53 2.23 -14.41 -21.06
CA LEU A 53 0.96 -13.85 -21.49
C LEU A 53 0.52 -12.85 -20.44
N PRO A 54 -0.12 -11.74 -20.85
CA PRO A 54 -0.68 -10.81 -19.88
C PRO A 54 -1.73 -11.50 -19.02
N GLU A 55 -1.78 -11.13 -17.76
CA GLU A 55 -2.79 -11.71 -16.87
C GLU A 55 -4.17 -11.12 -17.18
N PHE A 56 -5.18 -12.00 -17.17
CA PHE A 56 -6.56 -11.66 -17.53
C PHE A 56 -7.40 -11.24 -16.33
N VAL A 57 -6.88 -11.46 -15.12
CA VAL A 57 -7.55 -11.15 -13.86
C VAL A 57 -6.69 -10.11 -13.17
N ASP A 58 -7.34 -9.04 -12.77
CA ASP A 58 -6.74 -7.97 -11.97
C ASP A 58 -6.51 -8.45 -10.53
N ASP A 59 -5.98 -7.59 -9.66
CA ASP A 59 -5.72 -7.94 -8.25
C ASP A 59 -6.95 -7.68 -7.35
N GLY A 60 -8.13 -7.52 -7.96
CA GLY A 60 -9.42 -7.44 -7.30
C GLY A 60 -10.23 -6.19 -7.62
N ALA A 61 -9.63 -5.18 -8.25
CA ALA A 61 -10.27 -3.87 -8.46
C ALA A 61 -11.66 -3.96 -9.11
N ALA A 62 -11.84 -4.74 -10.17
CA ALA A 62 -13.14 -4.90 -10.82
C ALA A 62 -14.18 -5.59 -9.91
N THR A 63 -13.74 -6.58 -9.12
CA THR A 63 -14.64 -7.29 -8.20
C THR A 63 -15.05 -6.40 -7.03
N ILE A 64 -14.10 -5.66 -6.47
CA ILE A 64 -14.33 -4.69 -5.40
C ILE A 64 -15.32 -3.63 -5.88
N SER A 65 -15.07 -3.05 -7.06
CA SER A 65 -15.91 -1.99 -7.61
C SER A 65 -17.34 -2.45 -7.87
N GLN A 66 -17.51 -3.63 -8.50
CA GLN A 66 -18.84 -4.19 -8.71
C GLN A 66 -19.56 -4.48 -7.38
N THR A 67 -18.85 -5.08 -6.41
CA THR A 67 -19.45 -5.40 -5.10
C THR A 67 -19.84 -4.14 -4.34
N ALA A 68 -19.04 -3.08 -4.44
CA ALA A 68 -19.31 -1.78 -3.84
C ALA A 68 -20.59 -1.17 -4.40
N ALA A 69 -20.72 -1.08 -5.72
CA ALA A 69 -21.91 -0.55 -6.39
C ALA A 69 -23.17 -1.38 -6.10
N ASP A 70 -23.09 -2.72 -6.25
CA ASP A 70 -24.20 -3.63 -5.97
C ASP A 70 -24.67 -3.51 -4.51
N THR A 71 -23.73 -3.38 -3.56
CA THR A 71 -24.07 -3.23 -2.13
C THR A 71 -24.73 -1.88 -1.88
N ALA A 72 -24.20 -0.80 -2.46
CA ALA A 72 -24.74 0.55 -2.31
C ALA A 72 -26.16 0.68 -2.89
N GLU A 73 -26.48 -0.03 -3.97
CA GLU A 73 -27.84 -0.06 -4.57
C GLU A 73 -28.88 -0.65 -3.62
N THR A 74 -28.48 -1.58 -2.75
CA THR A 74 -29.41 -2.30 -1.85
C THR A 74 -29.76 -1.55 -0.57
N VAL A 75 -29.10 -0.42 -0.29
CA VAL A 75 -29.28 0.35 0.95
C VAL A 75 -29.97 1.69 0.69
N ASP A 76 -31.11 1.90 1.36
CA ASP A 76 -31.88 3.15 1.25
C ASP A 76 -31.37 4.26 2.20
N GLU A 77 -30.62 3.90 3.25
CA GLU A 77 -30.04 4.83 4.23
C GLU A 77 -28.67 5.36 3.78
N PRO A 78 -28.18 6.50 4.33
CA PRO A 78 -26.81 6.95 4.11
C PRO A 78 -25.80 5.85 4.47
N PHE A 79 -24.73 5.73 3.69
CA PHE A 79 -23.75 4.67 3.84
C PHE A 79 -22.34 5.23 3.97
N PHE A 80 -21.47 4.43 4.60
CA PHE A 80 -20.03 4.61 4.58
C PHE A 80 -19.44 3.36 3.92
N LEU A 81 -18.66 3.55 2.86
CA LEU A 81 -18.04 2.47 2.11
C LEU A 81 -16.52 2.65 2.13
N PHE A 82 -15.81 1.60 2.51
CA PHE A 82 -14.36 1.52 2.43
C PHE A 82 -13.96 0.43 1.44
N ALA A 83 -13.24 0.81 0.39
CA ALA A 83 -12.71 -0.08 -0.63
C ALA A 83 -11.18 0.01 -0.63
N ASN A 84 -10.52 -1.14 -0.43
CA ASN A 84 -9.06 -1.23 -0.45
C ASN A 84 -8.60 -1.87 -1.77
N PHE A 85 -7.85 -1.15 -2.59
CA PHE A 85 -7.36 -1.62 -3.88
C PHE A 85 -5.89 -1.99 -3.81
N MET A 86 -5.52 -3.14 -4.41
CA MET A 86 -4.14 -3.67 -4.36
C MET A 86 -3.45 -3.70 -5.73
N ASP A 87 -4.12 -3.23 -6.78
CA ASP A 87 -3.71 -3.40 -8.19
C ASP A 87 -2.45 -2.60 -8.59
N ALA A 88 -2.07 -1.61 -7.79
CA ALA A 88 -0.79 -0.89 -7.92
C ALA A 88 0.31 -1.43 -6.96
N HIS A 89 -0.02 -2.40 -6.11
CA HIS A 89 0.94 -3.02 -5.21
C HIS A 89 1.76 -4.10 -5.93
N THR A 90 2.95 -4.40 -5.41
CA THR A 90 3.78 -5.50 -5.93
C THR A 90 3.13 -6.87 -5.67
N PRO A 91 3.25 -7.86 -6.58
CA PRO A 91 4.10 -7.88 -7.77
C PRO A 91 3.48 -7.21 -9.00
N LEU A 92 4.27 -6.35 -9.66
CA LEU A 92 3.89 -5.72 -10.91
C LEU A 92 4.12 -6.67 -12.09
N ARG A 93 3.17 -6.67 -13.00
CA ARG A 93 3.17 -7.47 -14.23
C ARG A 93 2.20 -6.85 -15.25
N ASN A 94 2.34 -7.23 -16.50
CA ASN A 94 1.41 -6.80 -17.52
C ASN A 94 0.03 -7.45 -17.33
N LEU A 95 -0.99 -6.61 -17.17
CA LEU A 95 -2.39 -7.04 -17.24
C LEU A 95 -2.93 -6.79 -18.65
N VAL A 96 -3.97 -7.53 -19.05
CA VAL A 96 -4.70 -7.27 -20.31
C VAL A 96 -5.39 -5.91 -20.29
N GLN A 97 -5.72 -5.43 -19.10
CA GLN A 97 -6.41 -4.18 -18.83
C GLN A 97 -5.50 -2.95 -18.95
N HIS A 98 -4.18 -3.14 -18.84
CA HIS A 98 -3.20 -2.07 -19.00
C HIS A 98 -3.25 -1.52 -20.43
N ASP A 99 -3.23 -0.19 -20.56
CA ASP A 99 -3.08 0.42 -21.88
C ASP A 99 -1.65 0.21 -22.39
N ARG A 100 -1.53 -0.64 -23.42
CA ARG A 100 -0.26 -0.92 -24.10
C ARG A 100 0.31 0.26 -24.88
N SER A 101 -0.44 1.34 -25.02
CA SER A 101 0.09 2.59 -25.58
C SER A 101 1.04 3.30 -24.60
N LEU A 102 0.92 3.02 -23.30
CA LEU A 102 1.72 3.66 -22.24
C LEU A 102 3.12 3.06 -22.09
N HIS A 103 3.32 1.80 -22.51
CA HIS A 103 4.58 1.10 -22.34
C HIS A 103 4.80 -0.05 -23.34
N SER A 104 6.06 -0.44 -23.53
CA SER A 104 6.45 -1.55 -24.42
C SER A 104 7.07 -2.74 -23.69
N VAL A 105 6.86 -2.83 -22.37
CA VAL A 105 7.45 -3.89 -21.52
C VAL A 105 6.97 -5.29 -21.95
N PRO A 106 7.87 -6.27 -22.15
CA PRO A 106 7.49 -7.63 -22.55
C PRO A 106 6.59 -8.34 -21.54
N ASP A 107 5.66 -9.18 -22.01
CA ASP A 107 4.75 -9.95 -21.14
C ASP A 107 5.43 -11.01 -20.26
N SER A 108 6.68 -11.33 -20.55
CA SER A 108 7.49 -12.19 -19.71
C SER A 108 8.11 -11.46 -18.52
N TRP A 109 8.09 -10.13 -18.50
CA TRP A 109 8.69 -9.34 -17.43
C TRP A 109 7.79 -9.29 -16.20
N SER A 110 8.40 -9.33 -15.02
CA SER A 110 7.71 -9.10 -13.75
C SER A 110 8.64 -8.43 -12.73
N SER A 111 8.07 -7.64 -11.83
CA SER A 111 8.86 -7.05 -10.73
C SER A 111 9.50 -8.10 -9.82
N THR A 112 9.03 -9.35 -9.83
CA THR A 112 9.60 -10.44 -9.00
C THR A 112 10.89 -11.04 -9.55
N GLU A 113 11.40 -10.57 -10.70
CA GLU A 113 12.71 -11.01 -11.22
C GLU A 113 13.86 -10.69 -10.27
N LEU A 114 13.71 -9.63 -9.46
CA LEU A 114 14.63 -9.25 -8.40
C LEU A 114 13.83 -9.07 -7.11
N ASP A 115 14.30 -9.63 -6.00
CA ASP A 115 13.70 -9.35 -4.70
C ASP A 115 14.14 -7.99 -4.13
N LYS A 116 13.48 -7.53 -3.07
CA LYS A 116 13.75 -6.23 -2.45
C LYS A 116 15.21 -6.06 -1.98
N TRP A 117 15.89 -7.14 -1.61
CA TRP A 117 17.30 -7.09 -1.16
C TRP A 117 18.25 -7.09 -2.34
N GLU A 118 17.91 -7.80 -3.42
CA GLU A 118 18.63 -7.69 -4.68
C GLU A 118 18.58 -6.28 -5.26
N LEU A 119 17.41 -5.63 -5.16
CA LEU A 119 17.23 -4.23 -5.55
C LEU A 119 18.02 -3.29 -4.64
N ASN A 120 17.73 -3.31 -3.34
CA ASN A 120 18.15 -2.24 -2.43
C ASN A 120 19.51 -2.47 -1.75
N LYS A 121 19.88 -3.71 -1.45
CA LYS A 121 21.15 -4.05 -0.79
C LYS A 121 22.25 -4.38 -1.80
N GLU A 122 21.89 -5.13 -2.85
CA GLU A 122 22.87 -5.62 -3.83
C GLU A 122 22.96 -4.72 -5.09
N GLY A 123 22.03 -3.77 -5.28
CA GLY A 123 22.05 -2.83 -6.40
C GLY A 123 21.94 -3.50 -7.77
N LYS A 124 21.19 -4.61 -7.86
CA LYS A 124 21.10 -5.44 -9.08
C LYS A 124 20.18 -4.87 -10.16
N ALA A 125 19.41 -3.83 -9.86
CA ALA A 125 18.52 -3.19 -10.82
C ALA A 125 19.34 -2.62 -11.99
N THR A 126 19.04 -3.07 -13.21
CA THR A 126 19.58 -2.46 -14.43
C THR A 126 18.74 -1.24 -14.81
N GLU A 127 19.25 -0.39 -15.70
CA GLU A 127 18.48 0.71 -16.27
C GLU A 127 17.22 0.21 -16.98
N GLU A 128 17.33 -0.90 -17.73
CA GLU A 128 16.20 -1.55 -18.40
C GLU A 128 15.17 -2.09 -17.39
N TYR A 129 15.59 -2.79 -16.33
CA TYR A 129 14.68 -3.26 -15.28
C TYR A 129 13.97 -2.09 -14.62
N THR A 130 14.71 -1.02 -14.30
CA THR A 130 14.18 0.18 -13.63
C THR A 130 13.15 0.87 -14.51
N GLN A 131 13.42 1.03 -15.80
CA GLN A 131 12.46 1.61 -16.73
C GLN A 131 11.21 0.73 -16.89
N ASN A 132 11.38 -0.59 -17.04
CA ASN A 132 10.26 -1.51 -17.13
C ASN A 132 9.40 -1.47 -15.86
N TYR A 133 10.03 -1.37 -14.67
CA TYR A 133 9.33 -1.26 -13.40
C TYR A 133 8.44 -0.01 -13.36
N ARG A 134 9.00 1.15 -13.72
CA ARG A 134 8.27 2.43 -13.76
C ARG A 134 7.13 2.41 -14.77
N ASP A 135 7.40 1.87 -15.95
CA ASP A 135 6.43 1.78 -17.03
C ASP A 135 5.22 0.91 -16.64
N VAL A 136 5.45 -0.26 -16.04
CA VAL A 136 4.37 -1.13 -15.57
C VAL A 136 3.66 -0.53 -14.36
N TYR A 137 4.39 0.09 -13.42
CA TYR A 137 3.77 0.80 -12.30
C TYR A 137 2.84 1.92 -12.78
N GLY A 138 3.29 2.75 -13.73
CA GLY A 138 2.46 3.79 -14.34
C GLY A 138 1.22 3.23 -15.05
N ALA A 139 1.36 2.10 -15.74
CA ALA A 139 0.22 1.42 -16.37
C ALA A 139 -0.78 0.81 -15.34
N SER A 140 -0.28 0.33 -14.20
CA SER A 140 -1.12 -0.12 -13.08
C SER A 140 -1.88 1.05 -12.45
N ILE A 141 -1.24 2.21 -12.28
CA ILE A 141 -1.91 3.43 -11.79
C ILE A 141 -2.98 3.92 -12.77
N ASP A 142 -2.68 4.00 -14.08
CA ASP A 142 -3.67 4.34 -15.11
C ASP A 142 -4.88 3.40 -15.08
N TYR A 143 -4.63 2.10 -14.93
CA TYR A 143 -5.71 1.13 -14.84
C TYR A 143 -6.56 1.36 -13.59
N LEU A 144 -5.93 1.55 -12.43
CA LEU A 144 -6.63 1.78 -11.17
C LEU A 144 -7.44 3.08 -11.20
N ASP A 145 -6.89 4.16 -11.77
CA ASP A 145 -7.59 5.43 -11.97
C ASP A 145 -8.89 5.24 -12.77
N ARG A 146 -8.83 4.54 -13.90
CA ARG A 146 -10.03 4.20 -14.70
C ARG A 146 -11.05 3.34 -13.96
N VAL A 147 -10.60 2.46 -13.07
CA VAL A 147 -11.50 1.63 -12.26
C VAL A 147 -12.19 2.47 -11.17
N VAL A 148 -11.44 3.35 -10.50
CA VAL A 148 -11.99 4.24 -9.47
C VAL A 148 -12.96 5.25 -10.08
N ASP A 149 -12.61 5.85 -11.22
CA ASP A 149 -13.51 6.73 -11.99
C ASP A 149 -14.83 6.02 -12.35
N GLY A 150 -14.73 4.81 -12.91
CA GLY A 150 -15.89 3.99 -13.22
C GLY A 150 -16.72 3.61 -11.98
N LEU A 151 -16.09 3.35 -10.83
CA LEU A 151 -16.78 3.07 -9.58
C LEU A 151 -17.57 4.29 -9.09
N ILE A 152 -17.00 5.49 -9.19
CA ILE A 152 -17.68 6.73 -8.80
C ILE A 152 -18.95 6.91 -9.66
N ASP A 153 -18.82 6.76 -10.98
CA ASP A 153 -19.94 6.82 -11.93
C ASP A 153 -21.02 5.75 -11.64
N ASP A 154 -20.60 4.54 -11.29
CA ASP A 154 -21.51 3.44 -10.98
C ASP A 154 -22.22 3.65 -9.63
N LEU A 155 -21.55 4.18 -8.61
CA LEU A 155 -22.15 4.55 -7.32
C LEU A 155 -23.20 5.65 -7.49
N GLU A 156 -22.90 6.69 -8.26
CA GLU A 156 -23.85 7.77 -8.54
C GLU A 156 -25.08 7.21 -9.28
N ARG A 157 -24.87 6.36 -10.28
CA ARG A 157 -25.96 5.77 -11.08
C ARG A 157 -26.82 4.79 -10.28
N ALA A 158 -26.20 3.95 -9.46
CA ALA A 158 -26.87 2.93 -8.66
C ALA A 158 -27.74 3.55 -7.56
N THR A 159 -27.27 4.65 -6.97
CA THR A 159 -27.93 5.24 -5.80
C THR A 159 -28.76 6.48 -6.13
N GLY A 160 -28.39 7.25 -7.16
CA GLY A 160 -28.96 8.56 -7.45
C GLY A 160 -28.76 9.59 -6.34
N ARG A 161 -27.78 9.37 -5.45
CA ARG A 161 -27.48 10.20 -4.27
C ARG A 161 -26.14 10.91 -4.47
N GLU A 162 -26.06 12.13 -3.96
CA GLU A 162 -24.77 12.81 -3.79
C GLU A 162 -23.87 11.95 -2.89
N THR A 163 -22.67 11.65 -3.38
CA THR A 163 -21.70 10.79 -2.71
C THR A 163 -20.34 11.48 -2.76
N THR A 164 -19.79 11.82 -1.60
CA THR A 164 -18.40 12.25 -1.49
C THR A 164 -17.49 11.03 -1.49
N VAL A 165 -16.44 11.07 -2.31
CA VAL A 165 -15.43 10.00 -2.40
C VAL A 165 -14.08 10.56 -1.99
N VAL A 166 -13.41 9.88 -1.06
CA VAL A 166 -12.07 10.25 -0.59
C VAL A 166 -11.09 9.18 -1.06
N VAL A 167 -10.13 9.56 -1.90
CA VAL A 167 -9.09 8.66 -2.42
C VAL A 167 -7.77 8.95 -1.71
N VAL A 168 -7.26 7.95 -0.99
CA VAL A 168 -5.99 8.01 -0.25
C VAL A 168 -5.13 6.79 -0.58
N SER A 169 -3.85 6.84 -0.20
CA SER A 169 -2.96 5.67 -0.19
C SER A 169 -2.38 5.49 1.20
N ASP A 170 -2.26 4.25 1.67
CA ASP A 170 -1.64 3.92 2.95
C ASP A 170 -0.17 4.38 3.01
N HIS A 171 0.54 4.22 1.90
CA HIS A 171 1.86 4.80 1.64
C HIS A 171 2.09 5.01 0.14
N GLY A 172 3.19 5.68 -0.21
CA GLY A 172 3.72 5.78 -1.58
C GLY A 172 4.69 4.64 -1.91
N HIS A 173 5.44 4.75 -3.01
CA HIS A 173 6.34 3.68 -3.46
C HIS A 173 7.59 4.26 -4.12
N ASN A 174 8.79 3.91 -3.64
CA ASN A 174 10.01 4.30 -4.32
C ASN A 174 10.21 3.52 -5.62
N LEU A 175 10.65 4.22 -6.67
CA LEU A 175 10.76 3.72 -8.04
C LEU A 175 12.20 3.81 -8.56
N GLY A 176 13.18 3.84 -7.65
CA GLY A 176 14.60 3.92 -7.96
C GLY A 176 15.03 5.26 -8.54
N TYR A 177 14.27 6.34 -8.34
CA TYR A 177 14.68 7.67 -8.78
C TYR A 177 15.81 8.21 -7.90
N ASP A 178 16.56 9.19 -8.42
CA ASP A 178 17.59 9.88 -7.63
C ASP A 178 16.96 10.58 -6.40
N THR A 179 15.70 11.03 -6.50
CA THR A 179 14.93 11.60 -5.38
C THR A 179 14.58 10.58 -4.31
N ASP A 180 14.60 9.30 -4.66
CA ASP A 180 14.32 8.17 -3.78
C ASP A 180 15.62 7.52 -3.27
N ASP A 181 16.76 8.17 -3.45
CA ASP A 181 18.10 7.62 -3.18
C ASP A 181 18.41 6.32 -3.96
N GLY A 182 17.76 6.15 -5.12
CA GLY A 182 17.85 4.93 -5.93
C GLY A 182 17.16 3.71 -5.31
N LEU A 183 16.40 3.90 -4.22
CA LEU A 183 15.70 2.83 -3.52
C LEU A 183 14.43 2.41 -4.26
N PHE A 184 14.00 1.19 -4.01
CA PHE A 184 12.74 0.61 -4.47
C PHE A 184 11.88 0.23 -3.28
N HIS A 185 10.56 0.39 -3.42
CA HIS A 185 9.57 0.07 -2.39
C HIS A 185 9.70 1.00 -1.17
N HIS A 186 9.34 0.52 0.03
CA HIS A 186 9.21 1.34 1.24
C HIS A 186 10.00 0.78 2.46
N THR A 187 10.86 -0.22 2.25
CA THR A 187 11.62 -0.83 3.36
C THR A 187 12.79 0.07 3.79
N GLY A 188 12.84 0.44 5.08
CA GLY A 188 14.00 1.14 5.66
C GLY A 188 14.24 2.56 5.12
N THR A 189 13.17 3.23 4.68
CA THR A 189 13.21 4.53 4.01
C THR A 189 11.99 5.39 4.36
N MET A 190 12.16 6.70 4.20
CA MET A 190 11.21 7.78 4.53
C MET A 190 11.30 8.92 3.49
N THR A 191 11.59 8.54 2.25
CA THR A 191 11.61 9.43 1.07
C THR A 191 10.22 10.01 0.80
N GLU A 192 10.15 11.14 0.08
CA GLU A 192 8.87 11.70 -0.35
C GLU A 192 8.09 10.76 -1.28
N GLY A 193 8.78 9.94 -2.06
CA GLY A 193 8.15 8.88 -2.85
C GLY A 193 7.32 7.90 -2.00
N VAL A 194 7.59 7.76 -0.70
CA VAL A 194 6.84 6.90 0.25
C VAL A 194 5.87 7.69 1.12
N LEU A 195 6.23 8.92 1.53
CA LEU A 195 5.46 9.68 2.50
C LEU A 195 4.43 10.63 1.89
N HIS A 196 4.65 11.11 0.67
CA HIS A 196 3.74 12.04 0.00
C HIS A 196 2.69 11.26 -0.81
N THR A 197 1.58 10.95 -0.17
CA THR A 197 0.48 10.15 -0.73
C THR A 197 -0.64 11.03 -1.30
N PRO A 198 -1.40 10.55 -2.30
CA PRO A 198 -2.61 11.25 -2.74
C PRO A 198 -3.63 11.38 -1.60
N CYS A 199 -4.39 12.47 -1.63
CA CYS A 199 -5.58 12.70 -0.81
C CYS A 199 -6.58 13.55 -1.60
N GLU A 200 -7.31 12.89 -2.50
CA GLU A 200 -8.29 13.55 -3.36
C GLU A 200 -9.68 13.45 -2.73
N ILE A 201 -10.45 14.55 -2.76
CA ILE A 201 -11.84 14.58 -2.30
C ILE A 201 -12.73 14.95 -3.48
N ILE A 202 -13.52 13.98 -3.92
CA ILE A 202 -14.40 14.09 -5.08
C ILE A 202 -15.82 14.32 -4.58
N ASN A 203 -16.50 15.31 -5.18
CA ASN A 203 -17.82 15.78 -4.76
C ASN A 203 -17.90 16.13 -3.25
N PRO A 204 -17.00 16.98 -2.71
CA PRO A 204 -17.13 17.43 -1.33
C PRO A 204 -18.36 18.33 -1.15
N PRO A 205 -18.85 18.50 0.10
CA PRO A 205 -19.79 19.56 0.45
C PRO A 205 -19.26 20.96 0.09
N GLU A 206 -20.15 21.96 0.08
CA GLU A 206 -19.73 23.35 -0.12
C GLU A 206 -18.72 23.79 0.95
N GLY A 207 -17.68 24.53 0.54
CA GLY A 207 -16.68 25.11 1.45
C GLY A 207 -15.29 24.49 1.37
N TYR A 208 -15.14 23.36 0.66
CA TYR A 208 -13.83 22.79 0.35
C TYR A 208 -13.16 23.55 -0.81
N PRO A 209 -11.86 23.86 -0.72
CA PRO A 209 -11.12 24.51 -1.81
C PRO A 209 -10.85 23.52 -2.94
N GLU A 210 -10.54 24.03 -4.13
CA GLU A 210 -10.08 23.21 -5.27
C GLU A 210 -8.74 22.53 -4.99
N ALA A 211 -7.87 23.19 -4.20
CA ALA A 211 -6.61 22.64 -3.75
C ALA A 211 -6.32 23.09 -2.31
N GLU A 212 -5.84 22.16 -1.47
CA GLU A 212 -5.35 22.42 -0.13
C GLU A 212 -3.85 22.17 -0.10
N THR A 213 -3.08 23.14 0.38
CA THR A 213 -1.61 23.11 0.35
C THR A 213 -0.99 22.98 1.74
N ARG A 214 -1.80 23.07 2.79
CA ARG A 214 -1.37 22.79 4.16
C ARG A 214 -1.27 21.29 4.38
N TYR A 215 -0.44 20.89 5.33
CA TYR A 215 -0.28 19.47 5.64
C TYR A 215 -1.55 18.85 6.19
N LEU A 216 -1.78 17.61 5.78
CA LEU A 216 -2.77 16.71 6.33
C LEU A 216 -2.05 15.39 6.61
N SER A 217 -2.14 14.85 7.82
CA SER A 217 -1.66 13.50 8.11
C SER A 217 -2.83 12.51 8.13
N HIS A 218 -2.51 11.25 7.84
CA HIS A 218 -3.46 10.15 7.96
C HIS A 218 -4.07 10.01 9.37
N LEU A 219 -3.42 10.57 10.40
CA LEU A 219 -3.97 10.63 11.75
C LEU A 219 -5.24 11.50 11.84
N GLU A 220 -5.42 12.46 10.93
CA GLU A 220 -6.57 13.37 10.87
C GLU A 220 -7.67 12.87 9.92
N LEU A 221 -7.44 11.75 9.21
CA LEU A 221 -8.41 11.23 8.24
C LEU A 221 -9.77 10.94 8.88
N GLY A 222 -9.79 10.49 10.14
CA GLY A 222 -11.04 10.26 10.87
C GLY A 222 -11.88 11.54 11.06
N ASP A 223 -11.23 12.65 11.40
CA ASP A 223 -11.91 13.94 11.61
C ASP A 223 -12.34 14.56 10.27
N LEU A 224 -11.51 14.41 9.23
CA LEU A 224 -11.87 14.80 7.86
C LEU A 224 -13.13 14.05 7.37
N LEU A 225 -13.15 12.72 7.52
CA LEU A 225 -14.29 11.91 7.09
C LEU A 225 -15.56 12.22 7.90
N ALA A 226 -15.41 12.51 9.19
CA ALA A 226 -16.53 12.92 10.03
C ALA A 226 -17.11 14.27 9.58
N ALA A 227 -16.27 15.26 9.28
CA ALA A 227 -16.71 16.56 8.76
C ALA A 227 -17.45 16.42 7.42
N LEU A 228 -16.89 15.64 6.49
CA LEU A 228 -17.52 15.36 5.18
C LEU A 228 -18.89 14.70 5.34
N ALA A 229 -19.01 13.69 6.21
CA ALA A 229 -20.28 13.00 6.47
C ALA A 229 -21.34 13.87 7.15
N HIS A 230 -20.96 15.02 7.71
CA HIS A 230 -21.85 15.98 8.35
C HIS A 230 -22.12 17.24 7.49
N ASP A 231 -21.65 17.27 6.24
CA ASP A 231 -21.71 18.44 5.36
C ASP A 231 -21.06 19.69 5.99
N GLU A 232 -20.01 19.48 6.79
CA GLU A 232 -19.27 20.54 7.47
C GLU A 232 -17.99 20.91 6.71
N ALA A 233 -17.57 22.16 6.84
CA ALA A 233 -16.26 22.59 6.37
C ALA A 233 -15.14 21.87 7.15
N PRO A 234 -13.93 21.71 6.58
CA PRO A 234 -12.83 21.06 7.28
C PRO A 234 -12.52 21.81 8.60
N PRO A 235 -12.32 21.10 9.72
CA PRO A 235 -11.96 21.73 10.99
C PRO A 235 -10.69 22.59 10.86
N ASP A 236 -10.66 23.73 11.56
CA ASP A 236 -9.51 24.64 11.50
C ASP A 236 -8.19 23.97 11.96
N ASP A 237 -8.29 22.99 12.87
CA ASP A 237 -7.19 22.22 13.46
C ASP A 237 -6.87 20.91 12.72
N LEU A 238 -7.52 20.66 11.58
CA LEU A 238 -7.21 19.52 10.71
C LEU A 238 -5.78 19.59 10.14
N HIS A 239 -5.25 20.80 10.02
CA HIS A 239 -3.92 21.06 9.49
C HIS A 239 -2.94 21.42 10.61
N ARG A 240 -1.71 20.94 10.49
CA ARG A 240 -0.63 21.27 11.44
C ARG A 240 0.47 22.06 10.76
N GLU A 241 1.13 22.92 11.54
CA GLU A 241 2.35 23.61 11.11
C GLU A 241 3.51 22.63 10.94
N MET A 242 3.62 21.66 11.87
CA MET A 242 4.57 20.55 11.79
C MET A 242 3.87 19.21 11.83
N VAL A 243 4.29 18.29 10.97
CA VAL A 243 3.73 16.93 10.90
C VAL A 243 4.84 15.90 11.10
N PRO A 244 4.71 14.99 12.09
CA PRO A 244 5.67 13.92 12.31
C PRO A 244 5.30 12.63 11.54
N SER A 245 6.31 11.82 11.21
CA SER A 245 6.18 10.43 10.75
C SER A 245 7.32 9.58 11.31
N GLU A 246 7.10 8.28 11.54
CA GLU A 246 8.14 7.38 12.01
C GLU A 246 7.98 5.93 11.51
N THR A 247 9.10 5.22 11.35
CA THR A 247 9.14 3.77 11.11
C THR A 247 10.14 3.14 12.05
N ILE A 248 9.82 1.95 12.55
CA ILE A 248 10.59 1.28 13.60
C ILE A 248 11.66 0.32 13.02
N GLY A 249 11.78 0.24 11.69
CA GLY A 249 12.74 -0.63 11.01
C GLY A 249 12.08 -1.92 10.50
N LEU A 250 12.79 -3.05 10.59
CA LEU A 250 12.32 -4.35 10.08
C LEU A 250 11.40 -5.06 11.09
N LEU A 251 10.37 -4.38 11.58
CA LEU A 251 9.35 -4.99 12.43
C LEU A 251 8.38 -5.85 11.61
N GLY A 252 7.91 -6.94 12.22
CA GLY A 252 6.97 -7.90 11.63
C GLY A 252 7.17 -9.29 12.20
N GLU A 253 6.22 -10.20 12.00
CA GLU A 253 6.43 -11.61 12.29
C GLU A 253 7.34 -12.24 11.23
N GLY A 254 8.36 -12.97 11.68
CA GLY A 254 9.26 -13.72 10.80
C GLY A 254 10.63 -13.07 10.58
N ASP A 255 11.37 -13.64 9.63
CA ASP A 255 12.69 -13.15 9.29
C ASP A 255 12.59 -11.99 8.30
N GLY A 256 12.70 -10.76 8.81
CA GLY A 256 12.69 -9.53 7.99
C GLY A 256 13.77 -9.51 6.90
N THR A 257 14.82 -10.33 7.02
CA THR A 257 15.91 -10.46 6.04
C THR A 257 15.59 -11.44 4.90
N TRP A 258 14.48 -12.18 4.99
CA TRP A 258 14.09 -13.20 4.01
C TRP A 258 15.18 -14.27 3.78
N GLY A 259 15.91 -14.64 4.83
CA GLY A 259 16.98 -15.63 4.79
C GLY A 259 18.26 -15.18 4.08
N ARG A 260 18.38 -13.89 3.76
CA ARG A 260 19.59 -13.31 3.16
C ARG A 260 20.64 -13.04 4.24
N GLU A 261 21.91 -13.07 3.87
CA GLU A 261 23.01 -12.76 4.79
C GLU A 261 23.22 -11.23 4.91
N PHE A 262 23.33 -10.77 6.16
CA PHE A 262 23.64 -9.40 6.53
C PHE A 262 24.83 -9.40 7.49
N SER A 263 25.75 -8.47 7.27
CA SER A 263 26.68 -8.02 8.32
C SER A 263 25.93 -7.26 9.41
N ASP A 264 26.56 -7.12 10.57
CA ASP A 264 25.98 -6.36 11.69
C ASP A 264 25.63 -4.92 11.28
N ASP A 265 26.50 -4.27 10.50
CA ASP A 265 26.30 -2.89 10.03
C ASP A 265 25.15 -2.80 9.01
N GLU A 266 25.06 -3.74 8.06
CA GLU A 266 23.94 -3.79 7.11
C GLU A 266 22.61 -4.01 7.85
N TYR A 267 22.58 -4.94 8.80
CA TYR A 267 21.37 -5.21 9.59
C TYR A 267 20.99 -3.98 10.42
N ALA A 268 21.96 -3.34 11.07
CA ALA A 268 21.73 -2.11 11.84
C ALA A 268 21.15 -0.99 10.97
N HIS A 269 21.67 -0.82 9.74
CA HIS A 269 21.17 0.15 8.78
C HIS A 269 19.71 -0.15 8.39
N TRP A 270 19.42 -1.35 7.89
CA TRP A 270 18.08 -1.67 7.38
C TRP A 270 17.03 -1.77 8.50
N ASN A 271 17.45 -2.09 9.71
CA ASN A 271 16.60 -2.15 10.91
C ASN A 271 16.62 -0.85 11.73
N ARG A 272 17.16 0.26 11.21
CA ARG A 272 17.16 1.52 11.95
C ARG A 272 15.75 2.06 12.06
N MET A 273 15.41 2.61 13.24
CA MET A 273 14.21 3.43 13.38
C MET A 273 14.50 4.78 12.74
N ILE A 274 13.55 5.33 11.99
CA ILE A 274 13.66 6.62 11.31
C ILE A 274 12.49 7.49 11.75
N ARG A 275 12.77 8.75 12.06
CA ARG A 275 11.78 9.80 12.31
C ARG A 275 11.93 10.93 11.32
N VAL A 276 10.80 11.50 10.97
CA VAL A 276 10.68 12.64 10.06
C VAL A 276 9.76 13.67 10.68
N VAL A 277 10.10 14.95 10.51
CA VAL A 277 9.20 16.08 10.77
C VAL A 277 9.25 17.04 9.58
N TYR A 278 8.07 17.43 9.11
CA TYR A 278 7.89 18.46 8.09
C TYR A 278 7.71 19.83 8.75
N ASP A 279 8.37 20.86 8.20
CA ASP A 279 8.22 22.26 8.56
C ASP A 279 8.33 23.14 7.29
N GLY A 280 7.18 23.54 6.74
CA GLY A 280 7.09 24.36 5.53
C GLY A 280 7.58 23.66 4.25
N THR A 281 8.80 23.97 3.81
CA THR A 281 9.44 23.28 2.67
C THR A 281 10.67 22.51 3.11
N THR A 282 10.84 22.33 4.42
CA THR A 282 11.98 21.61 4.99
C THR A 282 11.49 20.33 5.63
N LYS A 283 12.22 19.25 5.37
CA LYS A 283 12.04 17.97 6.05
C LYS A 283 13.27 17.65 6.87
N TYR A 284 13.06 17.46 8.18
CA TYR A 284 14.09 16.98 9.10
C TYR A 284 13.93 15.49 9.28
N GLN A 285 15.02 14.73 9.09
CA GLN A 285 15.04 13.29 9.28
C GLN A 285 16.18 12.90 10.23
N TRP A 286 15.93 11.96 11.14
CA TRP A 286 16.97 11.37 11.97
C TRP A 286 16.66 9.91 12.30
N ASN A 287 17.69 9.17 12.72
CA ASN A 287 17.52 7.74 12.95
C ASN A 287 18.25 7.20 14.18
N SER A 288 17.97 5.94 14.52
CA SER A 288 18.53 5.26 15.69
C SER A 288 20.05 4.99 15.63
N LEU A 289 20.71 5.29 14.51
CA LEU A 289 22.17 5.21 14.38
C LEU A 289 22.85 6.56 14.65
N GLY A 290 22.08 7.61 14.95
CA GLY A 290 22.58 8.95 15.22
C GLY A 290 22.81 9.79 13.97
N GLU A 291 22.37 9.32 12.80
CA GLU A 291 22.43 10.10 11.56
C GLU A 291 21.25 11.07 11.51
N SER A 292 21.48 12.24 10.91
CA SER A 292 20.48 13.30 10.77
C SER A 292 20.67 14.05 9.45
N TYR A 293 19.56 14.45 8.85
CA TYR A 293 19.49 15.01 7.51
C TYR A 293 18.46 16.13 7.45
N GLU A 294 18.74 17.09 6.59
CA GLU A 294 17.79 18.10 6.15
C GLU A 294 17.53 17.91 4.65
N TYR A 295 16.27 17.97 4.26
CA TYR A 295 15.86 17.94 2.87
C TYR A 295 15.03 19.18 2.52
N ASP A 296 15.24 19.71 1.32
CA ASP A 296 14.37 20.69 0.68
C ASP A 296 13.24 19.97 -0.07
N LEU A 297 12.05 20.52 0.02
CA LEU A 297 10.82 20.03 -0.60
C LEU A 297 10.30 21.07 -1.59
N ASP A 298 9.58 20.60 -2.60
CA ASP A 298 8.95 21.48 -3.57
C ASP A 298 7.47 21.11 -3.76
N PRO A 299 6.53 21.92 -3.25
CA PRO A 299 5.10 21.67 -3.39
C PRO A 299 4.62 21.56 -4.85
N ASP A 300 5.34 22.15 -5.81
CA ASP A 300 5.00 22.06 -7.24
C ASP A 300 5.56 20.78 -7.90
N ARG A 301 6.33 19.98 -7.16
CA ARG A 301 6.88 18.68 -7.61
C ARG A 301 6.55 17.59 -6.58
N PRO A 302 5.34 17.00 -6.62
CA PRO A 302 4.93 15.94 -5.70
C PRO A 302 5.94 14.78 -5.65
N GLY A 303 6.23 14.29 -4.45
CA GLY A 303 7.20 13.21 -4.24
C GLY A 303 8.67 13.63 -4.41
N TRP A 304 8.97 14.91 -4.65
CA TRP A 304 10.34 15.40 -4.80
C TRP A 304 10.96 15.81 -3.47
N GLN A 305 12.24 15.48 -3.30
CA GLN A 305 13.10 15.97 -2.23
C GLN A 305 14.54 16.17 -2.75
N ALA A 306 15.31 17.00 -2.05
CA ALA A 306 16.77 17.05 -2.20
C ALA A 306 17.44 17.21 -0.85
N GLU A 307 18.44 16.36 -0.57
CA GLU A 307 19.28 16.51 0.62
C GLU A 307 20.05 17.83 0.55
N THR A 308 19.90 18.67 1.58
CA THR A 308 20.60 19.96 1.70
C THR A 308 21.77 19.88 2.68
N ALA A 309 21.67 19.04 3.71
CA ALA A 309 22.69 18.89 4.73
C ALA A 309 22.60 17.55 5.48
N THR A 310 23.74 17.09 5.99
CA THR A 310 23.87 15.95 6.90
C THR A 310 24.42 16.42 8.25
N ASP A 311 24.25 15.60 9.29
CA ASP A 311 24.67 15.88 10.67
C ASP A 311 24.06 17.18 11.23
N VAL A 312 22.80 17.44 10.85
CA VAL A 312 22.07 18.64 11.25
C VAL A 312 21.49 18.52 12.67
N PRO A 313 21.54 19.59 13.48
CA PRO A 313 20.82 19.59 14.75
C PRO A 313 19.31 19.60 14.48
N ILE A 314 18.59 18.62 15.00
CA ILE A 314 17.13 18.56 14.90
C ILE A 314 16.52 19.65 15.82
N PRO A 315 15.57 20.47 15.32
CA PRO A 315 14.89 21.46 16.15
C PRO A 315 14.20 20.83 17.37
N THR A 316 14.23 21.51 18.52
CA THR A 316 13.58 21.01 19.75
C THR A 316 12.09 20.82 19.56
N ASP A 317 11.42 21.76 18.89
CA ASP A 317 9.98 21.67 18.61
C ASP A 317 9.63 20.45 17.74
N ALA A 318 10.55 20.00 16.87
CA ALA A 318 10.39 18.78 16.08
C ALA A 318 10.57 17.51 16.94
N THR A 319 11.53 17.50 17.87
CA THR A 319 11.71 16.36 18.78
C THR A 319 10.59 16.25 19.81
N ASP A 320 10.00 17.38 20.22
CA ASP A 320 8.93 17.45 21.22
C ASP A 320 7.58 16.91 20.70
N LEU A 321 7.46 16.66 19.39
CA LEU A 321 6.31 15.96 18.79
C LEU A 321 6.26 14.47 19.15
N PHE A 322 7.34 13.91 19.71
CA PHE A 322 7.43 12.50 20.07
C PHE A 322 7.50 12.34 21.59
N ASP A 323 6.62 11.50 22.16
CA ASP A 323 6.54 11.28 23.61
C ASP A 323 7.80 10.66 24.23
N GLN A 324 8.64 10.01 23.40
CA GLN A 324 9.80 9.24 23.84
C GLN A 324 10.99 9.45 22.90
N ASP A 325 12.20 9.34 23.47
CA ASP A 325 13.43 9.27 22.69
C ASP A 325 13.43 8.09 21.70
N ILE A 326 14.07 8.27 20.55
CA ILE A 326 14.04 7.31 19.44
C ILE A 326 14.64 5.95 19.81
N ILE A 327 15.69 5.90 20.65
CA ILE A 327 16.30 4.65 21.08
C ILE A 327 15.39 3.95 22.09
N ALA A 328 14.91 4.70 23.08
CA ALA A 328 14.00 4.16 24.10
C ALA A 328 12.72 3.58 23.47
N TYR A 329 12.17 4.26 22.46
CA TYR A 329 10.98 3.80 21.76
C TYR A 329 11.27 2.53 20.94
N LYS A 330 12.38 2.49 20.20
CA LYS A 330 12.79 1.30 19.42
C LYS A 330 12.95 0.07 20.31
N ASP A 331 13.63 0.22 21.45
CA ASP A 331 13.82 -0.88 22.40
C ASP A 331 12.47 -1.37 22.94
N SER A 332 11.59 -0.44 23.34
CA SER A 332 10.24 -0.77 23.82
C SER A 332 9.39 -1.44 22.75
N ALA A 333 9.49 -1.01 21.49
CA ALA A 333 8.77 -1.61 20.38
C ALA A 333 9.27 -3.03 20.08
N ALA A 334 10.59 -3.25 20.08
CA ALA A 334 11.18 -4.57 19.89
C ALA A 334 10.81 -5.56 21.01
N GLU A 335 10.62 -5.07 22.25
CA GLU A 335 10.06 -5.86 23.35
C GLU A 335 8.59 -6.20 23.10
N ARG A 336 7.76 -5.22 22.71
CA ARG A 336 6.35 -5.46 22.36
C ARG A 336 6.19 -6.46 21.23
N THR A 337 6.98 -6.40 20.16
CA THR A 337 6.89 -7.35 19.04
C THR A 337 7.18 -8.79 19.47
N LYS A 338 8.03 -9.01 20.48
CA LYS A 338 8.25 -10.35 21.05
C LYS A 338 7.03 -10.87 21.81
N ASP A 339 6.20 -9.95 22.33
CA ASP A 339 4.99 -10.24 23.09
C ASP A 339 3.71 -10.21 22.22
N MET A 340 3.80 -9.68 20.99
CA MET A 340 2.72 -9.70 20.01
C MET A 340 2.57 -11.10 19.41
N ALA A 341 1.85 -11.96 20.11
CA ALA A 341 0.99 -12.90 19.42
C ALA A 341 -0.18 -12.06 18.90
N PHE A 342 -0.32 -11.90 17.58
CA PHE A 342 -1.57 -11.33 17.05
C PHE A 342 -2.72 -12.17 17.58
N ASP A 343 -3.72 -11.51 18.17
CA ASP A 343 -5.01 -12.19 18.38
C ASP A 343 -5.53 -12.62 17.01
N ASP A 344 -6.13 -13.81 16.92
CA ASP A 344 -6.56 -14.42 15.66
C ASP A 344 -7.41 -13.44 14.81
N SER A 345 -8.13 -12.54 15.49
CA SER A 345 -8.95 -11.48 14.88
C SER A 345 -8.17 -10.43 14.07
N VAL A 346 -6.94 -10.08 14.47
CA VAL A 346 -6.10 -9.10 13.76
C VAL A 346 -5.42 -9.77 12.57
N THR A 347 -4.93 -11.00 12.74
CA THR A 347 -4.36 -11.80 11.65
C THR A 347 -5.39 -12.04 10.56
N ASP A 348 -6.60 -12.50 10.92
CA ASP A 348 -7.69 -12.71 9.96
C ASP A 348 -8.04 -11.43 9.19
N ARG A 349 -7.94 -10.27 9.84
CA ARG A 349 -8.23 -8.97 9.21
C ARG A 349 -7.12 -8.54 8.27
N LEU A 350 -5.86 -8.75 8.62
CA LEU A 350 -4.72 -8.47 7.74
C LEU A 350 -4.69 -9.42 6.53
N GLU A 351 -5.02 -10.71 6.72
CA GLU A 351 -5.20 -11.68 5.62
C GLU A 351 -6.36 -11.25 4.69
N GLN A 352 -7.50 -10.82 5.25
CA GLN A 352 -8.64 -10.33 4.44
C GLN A 352 -8.31 -9.05 3.66
N LEU A 353 -7.43 -8.21 4.19
CA LEU A 353 -6.96 -6.99 3.54
C LEU A 353 -5.80 -7.25 2.55
N GLY A 354 -5.28 -8.49 2.48
CA GLY A 354 -4.23 -8.90 1.54
C GLY A 354 -2.80 -8.59 1.99
N TYR A 355 -2.59 -8.25 3.27
CA TYR A 355 -1.27 -7.91 3.83
C TYR A 355 -0.46 -9.13 4.32
N LEU A 356 -1.08 -10.30 4.47
CA LEU A 356 -0.47 -11.55 4.95
C LEU A 356 -0.63 -12.71 3.97
#